data_AF-A0A317JRL9-F1
#
_entry.id   AF-A0A317JRL9-F1
#
_cell.length_a   1.000
_cell.length_b   1.000
_cell.length_c   1.000
_cell.angle_alpha   90.00
_cell.angle_beta   90.00
_cell.angle_gamma   90.00
#
_symmetry.space_group_name_H-M   'P 1'
#
loop_
_entity.id
_entity.type
_entity.pdbx_description
1 polymer ?
#
loop_
_entity_poly.entity_id
_entity_poly.type
_entity_poly.pdbx_seq_one_letter_code
_entity_poly.pdbx_strand_id
1 'polypeptide(L)'
;MTIYLVDIEQVTHTCPAHEEAHPFDIRRTVVDVIPGGPCRATVTVRCGGQTALIPCHRHEPAKRQCGACRVIVTERTITTHTLDAEVAA
;
A
#
# COMPACT_ATOMS: atom_id res chain seq x y z
N MET A 1 9.93 -9.46 -2.89
CA MET A 1 9.10 -8.28 -3.00
C MET A 1 7.71 -8.81 -2.96
N THR A 2 6.92 -8.45 -1.97
CA THR A 2 5.50 -8.80 -2.01
C THR A 2 4.80 -7.70 -2.78
N ILE A 3 4.09 -8.06 -3.84
CA ILE A 3 3.32 -7.11 -4.65
C ILE A 3 1.85 -7.32 -4.34
N TYR A 4 1.20 -6.28 -3.85
CA TYR A 4 -0.26 -6.22 -3.75
C TYR A 4 -0.78 -5.55 -5.01
N LEU A 5 -1.50 -6.30 -5.83
CA LEU A 5 -2.24 -5.75 -6.95
C LEU A 5 -3.59 -5.28 -6.42
N VAL A 6 -3.90 -3.99 -6.61
CA VAL A 6 -5.13 -3.39 -6.13
C VAL A 6 -5.92 -2.76 -7.25
N ASP A 7 -7.23 -2.97 -7.21
CA ASP A 7 -8.17 -2.13 -7.96
C ASP A 7 -8.63 -0.99 -7.05
N ILE A 8 -8.74 0.21 -7.62
CA ILE A 8 -9.16 1.42 -6.94
C ILE A 8 -10.51 1.85 -7.49
N GLU A 9 -11.46 2.05 -6.59
CA GLU A 9 -12.70 2.77 -6.87
C GLU A 9 -12.63 4.10 -6.15
N GLN A 10 -12.80 5.20 -6.88
CA GLN A 10 -12.81 6.53 -6.29
C GLN A 10 -14.05 7.31 -6.73
N VAL A 11 -14.59 8.09 -5.81
CA VAL A 11 -15.65 9.06 -6.09
C VAL A 11 -15.07 10.47 -5.95
N THR A 12 -15.22 11.28 -6.99
CA THR A 12 -14.77 12.68 -7.03
C THR A 12 -15.93 13.64 -6.81
N HIS A 13 -15.62 14.79 -6.23
CA HIS A 13 -16.55 15.92 -6.15
C HIS A 13 -15.77 17.23 -6.30
N THR A 14 -16.50 18.33 -6.47
CA THR A 14 -15.96 19.69 -6.37
C THR A 14 -16.62 20.35 -5.17
N CYS A 15 -15.87 21.11 -4.36
CA CYS A 15 -16.41 21.85 -3.23
C CYS A 15 -15.88 23.28 -3.17
N PRO A 16 -16.51 24.21 -2.42
CA PRO A 16 -16.05 25.59 -2.33
C PRO A 16 -14.63 25.74 -1.76
N ALA A 17 -14.17 24.76 -0.98
CA ALA A 17 -12.81 24.76 -0.43
C ALA A 17 -11.75 24.34 -1.47
N HIS A 18 -12.16 23.64 -2.54
CA HIS A 18 -11.27 23.20 -3.60
C HIS A 18 -12.01 23.14 -4.94
N GLU A 19 -11.72 24.12 -5.80
CA GLU A 19 -12.43 24.38 -7.06
C GLU A 19 -12.21 23.29 -8.12
N GLU A 20 -11.16 22.48 -7.97
CA GLU A 20 -10.87 21.35 -8.87
C GLU A 20 -11.52 20.06 -8.35
N ALA A 21 -12.00 19.22 -9.27
CA ALA A 21 -12.58 17.93 -8.92
C ALA A 21 -11.52 17.06 -8.22
N HIS A 22 -11.84 16.57 -7.02
CA HIS A 22 -10.92 15.78 -6.21
C HIS A 22 -11.63 14.58 -5.55
N PRO A 23 -10.91 13.47 -5.30
CA PRO A 23 -11.47 12.32 -4.60
C PRO A 23 -11.91 12.65 -3.17
N PHE A 24 -13.06 12.14 -2.74
CA PHE A 24 -13.48 12.18 -1.33
C PHE A 24 -13.75 10.81 -0.72
N ASP A 25 -14.11 9.81 -1.53
CA ASP A 25 -14.11 8.40 -1.13
C ASP A 25 -13.16 7.65 -2.06
N ILE A 26 -12.21 6.91 -1.48
CA ILE A 26 -11.27 6.05 -2.20
C ILE A 26 -11.28 4.69 -1.53
N ARG A 27 -11.75 3.68 -2.25
CA ARG A 27 -11.76 2.28 -1.81
C ARG A 27 -10.74 1.50 -2.63
N ARG A 28 -10.07 0.58 -1.95
CA ARG A 28 -9.05 -0.28 -2.57
C ARG A 28 -9.43 -1.72 -2.30
N THR A 29 -9.46 -2.52 -3.36
CA THR A 29 -9.71 -3.96 -3.29
C THR A 29 -8.43 -4.69 -3.68
N VAL A 30 -7.94 -5.57 -2.80
CA VAL A 30 -6.79 -6.43 -3.13
C VAL A 30 -7.28 -7.51 -4.09
N VAL A 31 -6.70 -7.53 -5.29
CA VAL A 31 -7.06 -8.48 -6.36
C VAL A 31 -6.13 -9.67 -6.38
N ASP A 32 -4.84 -9.43 -6.11
CA ASP A 32 -3.83 -10.49 -6.04
C ASP A 32 -2.69 -10.08 -5.11
N VAL A 33 -2.02 -11.09 -4.55
CA VAL A 33 -0.84 -10.94 -3.70
C VAL A 33 0.25 -11.85 -4.24
N ILE A 34 1.24 -11.26 -4.91
CA ILE A 34 2.41 -11.99 -5.39
C ILE A 34 3.41 -12.03 -4.22
N PRO A 35 3.66 -13.19 -3.60
CA PRO A 35 4.53 -13.27 -2.45
C PRO A 35 5.98 -12.97 -2.83
N GLY A 36 6.66 -12.22 -1.96
CA GLY A 36 8.10 -12.13 -2.02
C GLY A 36 8.75 -13.48 -1.71
N GLY A 37 9.86 -13.77 -2.39
CA GLY A 37 10.77 -14.85 -1.97
C GLY A 37 11.39 -14.60 -0.59
N PRO A 38 12.22 -15.53 -0.10
CA PRO A 38 12.83 -15.45 1.22
C PRO A 38 13.72 -14.19 1.38
N CYS A 39 13.88 -13.75 2.63
CA CYS A 39 14.72 -12.60 2.92
C CYS A 39 16.17 -12.84 2.46
N ARG A 40 16.72 -11.89 1.72
CA ARG A 40 18.09 -11.91 1.20
C ARG A 40 19.08 -11.06 2.01
N ALA A 41 18.61 -10.45 3.08
CA ALA A 41 19.40 -9.62 3.98
C ALA A 41 18.85 -9.79 5.39
N THR A 42 19.10 -10.95 6.01
CA THR A 42 18.72 -11.16 7.41
C THR A 42 19.55 -10.26 8.31
N VAL A 43 18.97 -9.87 9.44
CA VAL A 43 19.62 -9.01 10.44
C VAL A 43 19.79 -9.81 11.71
N THR A 44 20.98 -9.72 12.30
CA THR A 44 21.25 -10.26 13.63
C THR A 44 20.76 -9.28 14.68
N VAL A 45 19.83 -9.73 15.53
CA VAL A 45 19.31 -8.94 16.65
C VAL A 45 19.57 -9.64 17.98
N ARG A 46 19.64 -8.88 19.07
CA ARG A 46 19.67 -9.45 20.42
C ARG A 46 18.24 -9.64 20.93
N CYS A 47 17.96 -10.84 21.43
CA CYS A 47 16.72 -11.22 22.09
C CYS A 47 17.07 -11.67 23.52
N GLY A 48 17.14 -10.71 24.45
CA GLY A 48 17.65 -10.97 25.80
C GLY A 48 19.12 -11.39 25.79
N GLY A 49 19.42 -12.57 26.34
CA GLY A 49 20.76 -13.15 26.39
C GLY A 49 21.22 -13.88 25.12
N GLN A 50 20.39 -13.94 24.08
CA GLN A 50 20.68 -14.66 22.83
C GLN A 50 20.66 -13.73 21.61
N THR A 51 21.25 -14.18 20.50
CA THR A 51 21.13 -13.52 19.19
C THR A 51 20.26 -14.34 18.25
N ALA A 52 19.42 -13.69 17.47
CA ALA A 52 18.58 -14.31 16.46
C ALA A 52 18.80 -13.66 15.08
N LEU A 53 18.70 -14.46 14.01
CA LEU A 53 18.60 -13.96 12.65
C LEU A 53 17.13 -13.76 12.29
N ILE A 54 16.77 -12.54 11.91
CA ILE A 54 15.40 -12.21 11.48
C ILE A 54 15.39 -11.62 10.07
N PRO A 55 14.30 -11.77 9.32
CA PRO A 55 14.11 -11.05 8.07
C PRO A 55 14.23 -9.53 8.25
N CYS A 56 14.91 -8.82 7.34
CA CYS A 56 15.09 -7.37 7.49
C CYS A 56 13.80 -6.56 7.62
N HIS A 57 12.65 -6.97 7.05
CA HIS A 57 11.40 -6.20 7.21
C HIS A 57 10.94 -6.07 8.67
N ARG A 58 11.42 -6.96 9.56
CA ARG A 58 11.09 -6.94 10.99
C ARG A 58 11.94 -5.96 11.80
N HIS A 59 12.96 -5.34 11.19
CA HIS A 59 13.92 -4.47 11.86
C HIS A 59 14.23 -3.20 11.08
N GLU A 60 14.53 -3.35 9.79
CA GLU A 60 14.98 -2.25 8.94
C GLU A 60 13.81 -1.42 8.41
N PRO A 61 13.97 -0.08 8.33
CA PRO A 61 13.01 0.78 7.66
C PRO A 61 12.95 0.44 6.16
N ALA A 62 11.81 0.72 5.52
CA ALA A 62 11.53 0.34 4.12
C ALA A 62 12.68 0.66 3.14
N LYS A 63 13.32 1.83 3.28
CA LYS A 63 14.44 2.27 2.42
C LYS A 63 15.68 1.37 2.51
N ARG A 64 15.87 0.64 3.62
CA ARG A 64 17.00 -0.27 3.89
C ARG A 64 16.65 -1.75 3.75
N GLN A 65 15.37 -2.09 3.51
CA GLN A 65 14.95 -3.47 3.30
C GLN A 65 15.46 -4.02 1.96
N CYS A 66 15.79 -5.30 1.91
CA CYS A 66 16.12 -5.98 0.66
C CYS A 66 14.90 -6.12 -0.26
N GLY A 67 15.12 -6.30 -1.56
CA GLY A 67 14.04 -6.46 -2.53
C GLY A 67 13.09 -7.61 -2.23
N ALA A 68 13.52 -8.67 -1.52
CA ALA A 68 12.62 -9.75 -1.10
C ALA A 68 11.58 -9.29 -0.07
N CYS A 69 11.97 -8.40 0.84
CA CYS A 69 11.18 -7.98 1.99
C CYS A 69 10.35 -6.71 1.77
N ARG A 70 10.64 -5.94 0.72
CA ARG A 70 9.85 -4.76 0.37
C ARG A 70 8.44 -5.13 -0.05
N VAL A 71 7.49 -4.31 0.36
CA VAL A 71 6.10 -4.30 -0.12
C VAL A 71 5.98 -3.26 -1.22
N ILE A 72 5.36 -3.64 -2.33
CA ILE A 72 4.92 -2.73 -3.38
C ILE A 72 3.41 -2.88 -3.51
N VAL A 73 2.70 -1.76 -3.59
CA VAL A 73 1.30 -1.73 -3.98
C VAL A 73 1.27 -1.23 -5.41
N THR A 74 0.75 -2.06 -6.31
CA THR A 74 0.62 -1.73 -7.73
C THR A 74 -0.85 -1.57 -8.05
N GLU A 75 -1.21 -0.41 -8.57
CA GLU A 75 -2.55 -0.09 -9.04
C GLU A 75 -2.77 -0.80 -10.37
N ARG A 76 -3.76 -1.69 -10.42
CA ARG A 76 -4.11 -2.44 -11.64
C ARG A 76 -5.14 -1.66 -12.46
N THR A 77 -6.21 -1.20 -11.81
CA THR A 77 -7.28 -0.43 -12.46
C THR A 77 -7.78 0.65 -11.50
N ILE A 78 -8.13 1.81 -12.07
CA ILE A 78 -8.74 2.93 -11.34
C ILE A 78 -10.08 3.24 -12.01
N THR A 79 -11.17 2.98 -11.29
CA THR A 79 -12.53 3.35 -11.69
C THR A 79 -12.90 4.65 -10.97
N THR A 80 -13.29 5.66 -11.74
CA THR A 80 -13.67 6.97 -11.19
C THR A 80 -15.15 7.23 -11.42
N HIS A 81 -15.85 7.55 -10.34
CA HIS A 81 -17.22 8.06 -10.36
C HIS A 81 -17.22 9.53 -9.97
N THR A 82 -18.09 10.34 -10.57
CA THR A 82 -18.34 11.70 -10.10
C THR A 82 -19.60 11.68 -9.26
N LEU A 83 -19.59 12.33 -8.10
CA LEU A 83 -20.80 12.51 -7.32
C LEU A 83 -21.75 13.46 -8.06
N ASP A 84 -22.89 12.94 -8.52
CA ASP A 84 -23.93 13.77 -9.14
C ASP A 84 -24.61 14.65 -8.09
N ALA A 85 -24.82 15.92 -8.44
CA ALA A 85 -25.34 16.95 -7.53
C ALA A 85 -26.77 16.68 -7.01
N GLU A 86 -27.53 15.75 -7.59
CA GLU A 86 -28.92 15.45 -7.21
C GLU A 86 -29.06 14.73 -5.85
N VAL A 87 -27.99 14.20 -5.26
CA VAL A 87 -28.04 13.49 -3.96
C VAL A 87 -27.71 14.41 -2.77
N ALA A 88 -27.43 15.69 -3.01
CA ALA A 88 -27.00 16.64 -1.98
C ALA A 88 -28.14 17.50 -1.36
N ALA A 89 -29.41 17.19 -1.66
CA ALA A 89 -30.58 17.93 -1.15
C ALA A 89 -31.36 17.16 -0.07
#